data_AF-A0A9E3WU67-F1
#
_entry.id   AF-A0A9E3WU67-F1
#
_cell.length_a   1.000
_cell.length_b   1.000
_cell.length_c   1.000
_cell.angle_alpha   90.00
_cell.angle_beta   90.00
_cell.angle_gamma   90.00
#
_symmetry.space_group_name_H-M   'P 1'
#
loop_
_entity.id
_entity.type
_entity.pdbx_description
1 polymer ?
#
loop_
_entity_poly.entity_id
_entity_poly.type
_entity_poly.pdbx_seq_one_letter_code
_entity_poly.pdbx_strand_id
1 'polypeptide(L)'
;MTLPTARAWLLLLWAVGISDVAWGDTFELVGGGEIVGQLVNVEQNPRQTYVVQTGAGSQVTLTVKQVSKFVAMSEPERHYEKLLRLMPMTAEGNWKMAYWCQQQGLDDLRQMHLREVLRFDPEHREARLGLGYTSIDGKWVKTDEWNRARGLVYHQGDWRTPQEVRLMSLNQKFDDAQQKWKPALKRYRDNLNSRN
;
A
#
# COMPACT_ATOMS: atom_id res chain seq x y z
N MET A 1 -25.40 -56.57 -31.92
CA MET A 1 -25.46 -56.15 -30.50
C MET A 1 -24.06 -55.79 -30.06
N THR A 2 -23.87 -54.55 -29.63
CA THR A 2 -22.60 -53.81 -29.62
C THR A 2 -22.31 -53.24 -28.23
N LEU A 3 -21.01 -53.21 -27.87
CA LEU A 3 -20.29 -52.35 -26.90
C LEU A 3 -20.38 -52.70 -25.39
N PRO A 4 -19.41 -52.27 -24.54
CA PRO A 4 -18.36 -51.28 -24.80
C PRO A 4 -16.91 -51.63 -24.40
N THR A 5 -16.02 -50.91 -25.06
CA THR A 5 -14.58 -50.74 -24.82
C THR A 5 -14.32 -49.88 -23.57
N ALA A 6 -13.36 -50.31 -22.74
CA ALA A 6 -12.91 -49.58 -21.56
C ALA A 6 -12.03 -48.39 -21.96
N ARG A 7 -12.46 -47.17 -21.61
CA ARG A 7 -11.70 -45.93 -21.77
C ARG A 7 -10.72 -45.78 -20.61
N ALA A 8 -9.42 -45.78 -20.92
CA ALA A 8 -8.37 -45.37 -20.01
C ALA A 8 -8.44 -43.85 -19.81
N TRP A 9 -8.66 -43.41 -18.58
CA TRP A 9 -8.64 -41.99 -18.20
C TRP A 9 -7.20 -41.60 -17.85
N LEU A 10 -6.57 -40.83 -18.74
CA LEU A 10 -5.34 -40.08 -18.45
C LEU A 10 -5.69 -38.95 -17.48
N LEU A 11 -5.29 -39.10 -16.21
CA LEU A 11 -5.29 -38.01 -15.25
C LEU A 11 -4.15 -37.04 -15.61
N LEU A 12 -4.50 -35.98 -16.33
CA LEU A 12 -3.69 -34.77 -16.47
C LEU A 12 -3.64 -34.06 -15.11
N LEU A 13 -2.65 -34.41 -14.30
CA LEU A 13 -2.22 -33.65 -13.13
C LEU A 13 -1.71 -32.29 -13.62
N TRP A 14 -2.58 -31.28 -13.59
CA TRP A 14 -2.17 -29.88 -13.64
C TRP A 14 -1.45 -29.57 -12.33
N ALA A 15 -0.13 -29.77 -12.31
CA ALA A 15 0.73 -29.13 -11.35
C ALA A 15 0.70 -27.63 -11.64
N VAL A 16 -0.20 -26.91 -10.96
CA VAL A 16 -0.07 -25.46 -10.80
C VAL A 16 1.22 -25.27 -10.00
N GLY A 17 2.32 -25.03 -10.71
CA GLY A 17 3.57 -24.63 -10.11
C GLY A 17 3.31 -23.35 -9.33
N ILE A 18 3.55 -23.41 -8.03
CA ILE A 18 3.72 -22.21 -7.21
C ILE A 18 4.96 -21.56 -7.80
N SER A 19 4.78 -20.56 -8.67
CA SER A 19 5.88 -19.72 -9.10
C SER A 19 6.44 -19.11 -7.82
N ASP A 20 7.72 -19.38 -7.50
CA ASP A 20 8.44 -18.56 -6.54
C ASP A 20 8.25 -17.12 -7.01
N VAL A 21 7.44 -16.35 -6.28
CA VAL A 21 7.34 -14.92 -6.48
C VAL A 21 8.73 -14.41 -6.14
N ALA A 22 9.56 -14.21 -7.15
CA ALA A 22 10.87 -13.61 -6.95
C ALA A 22 10.61 -12.20 -6.43
N TRP A 23 11.17 -11.88 -5.25
CA TRP A 23 11.16 -10.52 -4.70
C TRP A 23 12.37 -9.79 -5.29
N GLY A 24 12.17 -8.59 -5.85
CA GLY A 24 13.23 -7.86 -6.53
C GLY A 24 12.70 -6.67 -7.33
N ASP A 25 13.59 -6.04 -8.10
CA ASP A 25 13.17 -4.98 -9.00
C ASP A 25 12.27 -5.57 -10.10
N THR A 26 11.18 -4.89 -10.39
CA THR A 26 10.13 -5.35 -11.30
C THR A 26 10.26 -4.68 -12.66
N PHE A 27 10.25 -5.49 -13.71
CA PHE A 27 10.32 -5.06 -15.11
C PHE A 27 9.06 -5.55 -15.82
N GLU A 28 8.09 -4.66 -15.98
CA GLU A 28 6.90 -4.92 -16.80
C GLU A 28 7.32 -4.82 -18.28
N LEU A 29 6.98 -5.83 -19.06
CA LEU A 29 7.31 -5.91 -20.49
C LEU A 29 6.16 -5.36 -21.33
N VAL A 30 6.48 -4.82 -22.50
CA VAL A 30 5.48 -4.33 -23.47
C VAL A 30 4.52 -5.46 -23.91
N GLY A 31 4.97 -6.71 -23.90
CA GLY A 31 4.15 -7.89 -24.21
C GLY A 31 3.23 -8.36 -23.07
N GLY A 32 3.18 -7.66 -21.93
CA GLY A 32 2.33 -7.98 -20.79
C GLY A 32 2.92 -8.99 -19.80
N GLY A 33 4.13 -9.49 -20.04
CA GLY A 33 4.87 -10.31 -19.08
C GLY A 33 5.60 -9.46 -18.04
N GLU A 34 5.99 -10.07 -16.93
CA GLU A 34 6.78 -9.43 -15.88
C GLU A 34 8.07 -10.23 -15.65
N ILE A 35 9.18 -9.53 -15.46
CA ILE A 35 10.44 -10.12 -15.00
C ILE A 35 10.78 -9.47 -13.67
N VAL A 36 11.13 -10.29 -12.69
CA VAL A 36 11.58 -9.81 -11.38
C VAL A 36 13.02 -10.25 -11.12
N GLY A 37 13.84 -9.31 -10.66
CA GLY A 37 15.24 -9.56 -10.33
C GLY A 37 16.01 -8.30 -9.98
N GLN A 38 17.31 -8.44 -9.68
CA GLN A 38 18.15 -7.30 -9.34
C GLN A 38 18.71 -6.65 -10.60
N LEU A 39 18.58 -5.32 -10.71
CA LEU A 39 19.25 -4.56 -11.76
C LEU A 39 20.76 -4.52 -11.50
N VAL A 40 21.56 -5.06 -12.43
CA VAL A 40 23.02 -5.13 -12.31
C VAL A 40 23.68 -3.87 -12.89
N ASN A 41 23.21 -3.38 -14.03
CA ASN A 41 23.76 -2.22 -14.71
C ASN A 41 23.11 -0.91 -14.22
N VAL A 42 23.12 -0.68 -12.91
CA VAL A 42 22.50 0.49 -12.27
C VAL A 42 23.10 1.80 -12.82
N GLU A 43 24.42 1.84 -12.97
CA GLU A 43 25.21 3.02 -13.38
C GLU A 43 25.11 3.41 -14.87
N GLN A 44 24.43 2.61 -15.70
CA GLN A 44 24.36 2.90 -17.14
C GLN A 44 23.54 4.16 -17.42
N ASN A 45 24.20 5.22 -17.89
CA ASN A 45 23.59 6.48 -18.28
C ASN A 45 24.25 7.02 -19.59
N PRO A 46 23.50 7.27 -20.68
CA PRO A 46 22.06 7.05 -20.85
C PRO A 46 21.70 5.55 -20.84
N ARG A 47 20.56 5.22 -20.24
CA ARG A 47 20.09 3.83 -20.13
C ARG A 47 19.68 3.30 -21.50
N GLN A 48 20.26 2.16 -21.89
CA GLN A 48 19.97 1.47 -23.16
C GLN A 48 19.44 0.05 -22.93
N THR A 49 19.92 -0.60 -21.88
CA THR A 49 19.55 -1.96 -21.51
C THR A 49 19.28 -2.07 -20.02
N TYR A 50 18.53 -3.10 -19.64
CA TYR A 50 18.38 -3.58 -18.28
C TYR A 50 19.00 -4.96 -18.21
N VAL A 51 20.08 -5.10 -17.45
CA VAL A 51 20.70 -6.39 -17.13
C VAL A 51 20.13 -6.83 -15.79
N VAL A 52 19.23 -7.81 -15.83
CA VAL A 52 18.47 -8.29 -14.68
C VAL A 52 19.03 -9.62 -14.24
N GLN A 53 19.49 -9.71 -12.99
CA GLN A 53 19.83 -10.98 -12.35
C GLN A 53 18.58 -11.53 -11.66
N THR A 54 18.02 -12.60 -12.23
CA THR A 54 16.84 -13.28 -11.69
C THR A 54 17.16 -14.01 -10.38
N GLY A 55 16.14 -14.31 -9.56
CA GLY A 55 16.32 -15.07 -8.31
C GLY A 55 16.95 -16.46 -8.50
N ALA A 56 16.83 -17.06 -9.69
CA ALA A 56 17.49 -18.31 -10.07
C ALA A 56 18.99 -18.13 -10.42
N GLY A 57 19.53 -16.92 -10.32
CA GLY A 57 20.91 -16.58 -10.64
C GLY A 57 21.20 -16.35 -12.13
N SER A 58 20.22 -16.55 -13.01
CA SER A 58 20.37 -16.30 -14.45
C SER A 58 20.29 -14.81 -14.78
N GLN A 59 21.14 -14.34 -15.70
CA GLN A 59 21.11 -12.97 -16.20
C GLN A 59 20.27 -12.87 -17.47
N VAL A 60 19.35 -11.91 -17.50
CA VAL A 60 18.51 -11.57 -18.66
C VAL A 60 18.82 -10.14 -19.06
N THR A 61 19.07 -9.91 -20.36
CA THR A 61 19.27 -8.55 -20.89
C THR A 61 18.05 -8.13 -21.68
N LEU A 62 17.43 -7.02 -21.27
CA LEU A 62 16.29 -6.41 -21.92
C LEU A 62 16.71 -5.06 -22.50
N THR A 63 16.23 -4.70 -23.67
CA THR A 63 16.38 -3.34 -24.21
C THR A 63 15.33 -2.42 -23.62
N VAL A 64 15.58 -1.10 -23.57
CA VAL A 64 14.58 -0.11 -23.12
C VAL A 64 13.26 -0.17 -23.89
N LYS A 65 13.26 -0.66 -25.13
CA LYS A 65 12.04 -0.81 -25.95
C LYS A 65 11.17 -1.99 -25.50
N GLN A 66 11.72 -2.95 -24.77
CA GLN A 66 11.01 -4.14 -24.30
C GLN A 66 10.36 -3.94 -22.93
N VAL A 67 10.82 -2.96 -22.15
CA VAL A 67 10.32 -2.67 -20.80
C VAL A 67 9.34 -1.49 -20.87
N SER A 68 8.09 -1.72 -20.50
CA SER A 68 7.07 -0.68 -20.40
C SER A 68 7.20 0.13 -19.11
N LYS A 69 7.58 -0.53 -18.00
CA LYS A 69 7.72 0.08 -16.69
C LYS A 69 8.76 -0.64 -15.85
N PHE A 70 9.56 0.13 -15.14
CA PHE A 70 10.55 -0.36 -14.19
C PHE A 70 10.21 0.17 -12.81
N VAL A 71 10.09 -0.74 -11.83
CA VAL A 71 9.86 -0.41 -10.43
C VAL A 71 11.02 -1.00 -9.62
N ALA A 72 11.91 -0.11 -9.15
CA ALA A 72 13.01 -0.51 -8.28
C ALA A 72 12.48 -0.81 -6.88
N MET A 73 12.93 -1.92 -6.32
CA MET A 73 12.62 -2.27 -4.93
C MET A 73 13.37 -1.33 -3.99
N SER A 74 12.70 -0.82 -2.96
CA SER A 74 13.33 0.06 -1.99
C SER A 74 14.32 -0.69 -1.10
N GLU A 75 15.30 0.01 -0.54
CA GLU A 75 16.24 -0.57 0.43
C GLU A 75 15.53 -1.22 1.62
N PRO A 76 14.50 -0.61 2.24
CA PRO A 76 13.72 -1.27 3.29
C PRO A 76 13.08 -2.57 2.83
N GLU A 77 12.49 -2.64 1.63
CA GLU A 77 11.92 -3.90 1.12
C GLU A 77 12.98 -4.99 0.94
N ARG A 78 14.22 -4.64 0.54
CA ARG A 78 15.34 -5.60 0.47
C ARG A 78 15.74 -6.12 1.84
N HIS A 79 15.75 -5.26 2.85
CA HIS A 79 16.04 -5.65 4.23
C HIS A 79 14.92 -6.52 4.81
N TYR A 80 13.66 -6.17 4.52
CA TYR A 80 12.49 -6.93 4.93
C TYR A 80 12.59 -8.39 4.48
N GLU A 81 12.95 -8.63 3.21
CA GLU A 81 13.09 -9.99 2.67
C GLU A 81 14.11 -10.83 3.46
N LYS A 82 15.27 -10.24 3.78
CA LYS A 82 16.31 -10.91 4.57
C LYS A 82 15.82 -11.24 5.98
N LEU A 83 15.13 -10.29 6.62
CA LEU A 83 14.56 -10.48 7.95
C LEU A 83 13.49 -11.58 7.96
N LEU A 84 12.61 -11.61 6.96
CA LEU A 84 11.52 -12.57 6.86
C LEU A 84 12.02 -14.03 6.92
N ARG A 85 13.17 -14.33 6.31
CA ARG A 85 13.79 -15.67 6.32
C ARG A 85 14.33 -16.11 7.69
N LEU A 86 14.65 -15.14 8.55
CA LEU A 86 15.24 -15.38 9.87
C LEU A 86 14.19 -15.39 10.98
N MET A 87 13.03 -14.81 10.73
CA MET A 87 12.04 -14.56 11.77
C MET A 87 11.16 -15.80 12.04
N PRO A 88 10.95 -16.15 13.32
CA PRO A 88 10.10 -17.27 13.67
C PRO A 88 8.63 -16.94 13.39
N MET A 89 7.87 -17.96 12.98
CA MET A 89 6.43 -17.86 12.72
C MET A 89 5.61 -17.94 14.02
N THR A 90 5.79 -16.94 14.90
CA THR A 90 5.12 -16.82 16.21
C THR A 90 4.48 -15.44 16.38
N ALA A 91 3.66 -15.25 17.42
CA ALA A 91 3.12 -13.94 17.79
C ALA A 91 4.24 -12.91 18.00
N GLU A 92 5.24 -13.24 18.82
CA GLU A 92 6.36 -12.34 19.12
C GLU A 92 7.20 -12.05 17.86
N GLY A 93 7.43 -13.05 17.00
CA GLY A 93 8.16 -12.87 15.75
C GLY A 93 7.46 -11.90 14.80
N ASN A 94 6.15 -12.09 14.60
CA ASN A 94 5.34 -11.18 13.80
C ASN A 94 5.24 -9.78 14.42
N TRP A 95 5.17 -9.68 15.76
CA TRP A 95 5.14 -8.39 16.45
C TRP A 95 6.44 -7.60 16.21
N LYS A 96 7.60 -8.26 16.32
CA LYS A 96 8.90 -7.64 16.02
C LYS A 96 8.99 -7.19 14.56
N MET A 97 8.50 -8.00 13.62
CA MET A 97 8.44 -7.63 12.21
C MET A 97 7.51 -6.43 11.96
N ALA A 98 6.31 -6.42 12.56
CA ALA A 98 5.39 -5.31 12.45
C ALA A 98 5.98 -4.00 13.01
N TYR A 99 6.66 -4.07 14.16
CA TYR A 99 7.34 -2.93 14.76
C TYR A 99 8.45 -2.41 13.83
N TRP A 100 9.28 -3.30 13.28
CA TRP A 100 10.32 -2.90 12.33
C TRP A 100 9.73 -2.28 11.07
N CYS A 101 8.68 -2.86 10.48
CA CYS A 101 7.98 -2.32 9.31
C CYS A 101 7.46 -0.91 9.57
N GLN A 102 6.93 -0.64 10.77
CA GLN A 102 6.50 0.70 11.18
C GLN A 102 7.65 1.72 11.12
N GLN A 103 8.83 1.35 11.60
CA GLN A 103 10.01 2.24 11.58
C GLN A 103 10.52 2.51 10.16
N GLN A 104 10.23 1.61 9.22
CA GLN A 104 10.60 1.75 7.81
C GLN A 104 9.50 2.38 6.93
N GLY A 105 8.33 2.70 7.50
CA GLY A 105 7.18 3.20 6.73
C GLY A 105 6.53 2.15 5.81
N LEU A 106 6.72 0.86 6.11
CA LEU A 106 6.15 -0.26 5.34
C LEU A 106 4.78 -0.65 5.90
N ASP A 107 3.80 0.23 5.74
CA ASP A 107 2.50 0.14 6.44
C ASP A 107 1.67 -1.09 6.07
N ASP A 108 1.67 -1.49 4.80
CA ASP A 108 0.92 -2.68 4.35
C ASP A 108 1.50 -3.97 4.94
N LEU A 109 2.84 -4.08 4.97
CA LEU A 109 3.56 -5.20 5.57
C LEU A 109 3.39 -5.21 7.10
N ARG A 110 3.44 -4.03 7.74
CA ARG A 110 3.10 -3.87 9.16
C ARG A 110 1.71 -4.43 9.45
N GLN A 111 0.69 -4.01 8.71
CA GLN A 111 -0.68 -4.47 8.92
C GLN A 111 -0.82 -5.99 8.69
N MET A 112 -0.13 -6.55 7.71
CA MET A 112 -0.08 -7.99 7.48
C MET A 112 0.46 -8.73 8.71
N HIS A 113 1.61 -8.32 9.22
CA HIS A 113 2.20 -8.94 10.41
C HIS A 113 1.34 -8.78 11.66
N LEU A 114 0.70 -7.62 11.87
CA LEU A 114 -0.21 -7.43 13.00
C LEU A 114 -1.42 -8.38 12.92
N ARG A 115 -1.93 -8.70 11.72
CA ARG A 115 -2.98 -9.72 11.57
C ARG A 115 -2.47 -11.11 11.96
N GLU A 116 -1.24 -11.46 11.56
CA GLU A 116 -0.62 -12.72 11.96
C GLU A 116 -0.38 -12.79 13.48
N VAL A 117 0.01 -11.68 14.14
CA VAL A 117 0.06 -11.62 15.61
C VAL A 117 -1.28 -12.05 16.21
N LEU A 118 -2.39 -11.48 15.74
CA LEU A 118 -3.73 -11.82 16.25
C LEU A 118 -4.19 -13.25 15.91
N ARG A 119 -3.62 -13.90 14.90
CA ARG A 119 -3.88 -15.32 14.63
C ARG A 119 -3.24 -16.22 15.69
N PHE A 120 -2.08 -15.83 16.23
CA PHE A 120 -1.38 -16.57 17.28
C PHE A 120 -1.82 -16.17 18.69
N ASP A 121 -2.03 -14.87 18.92
CA ASP A 121 -2.51 -14.29 20.18
C ASP A 121 -3.68 -13.34 19.90
N PRO A 122 -4.93 -13.86 19.92
CA PRO A 122 -6.11 -13.06 19.64
C PRO A 122 -6.33 -11.89 20.60
N GLU A 123 -5.79 -11.94 21.82
CA GLU A 123 -5.99 -10.88 22.84
C GLU A 123 -4.81 -9.89 22.90
N HIS A 124 -3.86 -9.97 21.96
CA HIS A 124 -2.73 -9.05 21.88
C HIS A 124 -3.21 -7.61 21.67
N ARG A 125 -3.16 -6.83 22.74
CA ARG A 125 -3.72 -5.48 22.83
C ARG A 125 -3.11 -4.52 21.81
N GLU A 126 -1.79 -4.48 21.73
CA GLU A 126 -1.04 -3.55 20.88
C GLU A 126 -1.26 -3.84 19.40
N ALA A 127 -1.37 -5.11 19.02
CA ALA A 127 -1.67 -5.48 17.63
C ALA A 127 -3.09 -5.08 17.22
N ARG A 128 -4.07 -5.23 18.12
CA ARG A 128 -5.44 -4.73 17.91
C ARG A 128 -5.47 -3.22 17.74
N LEU A 129 -4.80 -2.48 18.64
CA LEU A 129 -4.68 -1.02 18.53
C LEU A 129 -4.00 -0.62 17.21
N GLY A 130 -2.93 -1.32 16.83
CA GLY A 130 -2.20 -1.08 15.59
C GLY A 130 -3.00 -1.34 14.30
N LEU A 131 -4.06 -2.17 14.39
CA LEU A 131 -5.04 -2.44 13.33
C LEU A 131 -6.29 -1.55 13.42
N GLY A 132 -6.32 -0.58 14.35
CA GLY A 132 -7.41 0.38 14.49
C GLY A 132 -8.61 -0.12 15.31
N TYR A 133 -8.44 -1.20 16.09
CA TYR A 133 -9.46 -1.62 17.05
C TYR A 133 -9.37 -0.78 18.33
N THR A 134 -10.51 -0.64 19.00
CA THR A 134 -10.63 -0.07 20.34
C THR A 134 -11.49 -0.99 21.19
N SER A 135 -11.29 -0.96 22.51
CA SER A 135 -12.09 -1.76 23.45
C SER A 135 -13.23 -0.91 24.01
N ILE A 136 -14.47 -1.37 23.80
CA ILE A 136 -15.68 -0.72 24.27
C ILE A 136 -16.50 -1.79 25.00
N ASP A 137 -16.82 -1.52 26.27
CA ASP A 137 -17.55 -2.47 27.13
C ASP A 137 -16.92 -3.88 27.16
N GLY A 138 -15.59 -3.93 27.14
CA GLY A 138 -14.82 -5.18 27.14
C GLY A 138 -14.80 -5.92 25.80
N LYS A 139 -15.33 -5.33 24.71
CA LYS A 139 -15.32 -5.91 23.38
C LYS A 139 -14.48 -5.08 22.42
N TRP A 140 -13.66 -5.78 21.66
CA TRP A 140 -12.88 -5.17 20.60
C TRP A 140 -13.75 -4.85 19.39
N VAL A 141 -13.82 -3.58 19.02
CA VAL A 141 -14.55 -3.10 17.85
C VAL A 141 -13.61 -2.27 16.98
N LYS A 142 -13.82 -2.29 15.66
CA LYS A 142 -13.04 -1.46 14.75
C LYS A 142 -13.50 -0.01 14.90
N THR A 143 -12.57 0.89 15.21
CA THR A 143 -12.90 2.29 15.58
C THR A 143 -13.63 3.01 14.45
N ASP A 144 -13.23 2.77 13.20
CA ASP A 144 -13.87 3.34 12.01
C ASP A 144 -15.33 2.89 11.88
N GLU A 145 -15.58 1.57 11.96
CA GLU A 145 -16.93 1.00 11.89
C GLU A 145 -17.81 1.48 13.04
N TRP A 146 -17.27 1.52 14.26
CA TRP A 146 -17.96 2.01 15.45
C TRP A 146 -18.39 3.48 15.31
N ASN A 147 -17.50 4.34 14.85
CA ASN A 147 -17.80 5.76 14.69
C ASN A 147 -18.79 6.01 13.54
N ARG A 148 -18.64 5.30 12.42
CA ARG A 148 -19.59 5.38 11.29
C ARG A 148 -20.99 4.92 11.70
N ALA A 149 -21.10 3.84 12.48
CA ALA A 149 -22.39 3.35 12.98
C ALA A 149 -23.12 4.39 13.86
N ARG A 150 -22.37 5.30 14.50
CA ARG A 150 -22.89 6.42 15.30
C ARG A 150 -23.17 7.69 14.48
N GLY A 151 -23.06 7.60 13.15
CA GLY A 151 -23.30 8.73 12.24
C GLY A 151 -22.17 9.74 12.19
N LEU A 152 -20.97 9.40 12.70
CA LEU A 152 -19.79 10.24 12.58
C LEU A 152 -19.12 10.04 11.22
N VAL A 153 -18.47 11.10 10.74
CA VAL A 153 -17.69 11.10 9.51
C VAL A 153 -16.26 11.53 9.81
N TYR A 154 -15.29 10.89 9.16
CA TYR A 154 -13.90 11.29 9.28
C TYR A 154 -13.64 12.52 8.40
N HIS A 155 -13.25 13.64 9.00
CA HIS A 155 -13.01 14.91 8.32
C HIS A 155 -11.80 15.63 8.93
N GLN A 156 -10.79 15.92 8.10
CA GLN A 156 -9.57 16.65 8.47
C GLN A 156 -8.82 16.06 9.68
N GLY A 157 -8.67 14.74 9.73
CA GLY A 157 -7.92 14.07 10.80
C GLY A 157 -8.77 13.61 11.98
N ASP A 158 -9.99 14.10 12.10
CA ASP A 158 -10.86 13.86 13.26
C ASP A 158 -12.23 13.26 12.87
N TRP A 159 -12.82 12.53 13.81
CA TRP A 159 -14.21 12.08 13.72
C TRP A 159 -15.15 13.22 14.12
N ARG A 160 -16.03 13.63 13.21
CA ARG A 160 -16.93 14.77 13.38
C ARG A 160 -18.36 14.42 13.01
N THR A 161 -19.30 15.23 13.49
CA THR A 161 -20.69 15.12 13.04
C THR A 161 -20.87 15.72 11.65
N PRO A 162 -21.81 15.24 10.82
CA PRO A 162 -22.09 15.85 9.52
C PRO A 162 -22.49 17.32 9.62
N GLN A 163 -23.16 17.74 10.70
CA GLN A 163 -23.54 19.13 10.98
C GLN A 163 -22.28 20.01 11.13
N GLU A 164 -21.32 19.55 11.92
CA GLU A 164 -20.07 20.25 12.18
C GLU A 164 -19.24 20.39 10.89
N VAL A 165 -19.13 19.32 10.10
CA VAL A 165 -18.44 19.37 8.79
C VAL A 165 -19.11 20.39 7.86
N ARG A 166 -20.44 20.49 7.87
CA ARG A 166 -21.15 21.52 7.10
C ARG A 166 -20.80 22.93 7.58
N LEU A 167 -20.81 23.18 8.90
CA LEU A 167 -20.43 24.48 9.46
C LEU A 167 -19.00 24.87 9.10
N MET A 168 -18.05 23.93 9.15
CA MET A 168 -16.67 24.15 8.73
C MET A 168 -16.59 24.53 7.25
N SER A 169 -17.28 23.80 6.38
CA SER A 169 -17.30 24.11 4.95
C SER A 169 -17.92 25.49 4.65
N LEU A 170 -18.89 25.92 5.46
CA LEU A 170 -19.49 27.25 5.35
C LEU A 170 -18.50 28.33 5.79
N ASN A 171 -17.84 28.15 6.94
CA ASN A 171 -16.82 29.07 7.43
C ASN A 171 -15.69 29.23 6.41
N GLN A 172 -15.19 28.13 5.84
CA GLN A 172 -14.17 28.19 4.80
C GLN A 172 -14.62 29.02 3.60
N LYS A 173 -15.87 28.85 3.13
CA LYS A 173 -16.42 29.67 2.03
C LYS A 173 -16.51 31.15 2.39
N PHE A 174 -16.90 31.46 3.63
CA PHE A 174 -16.93 32.84 4.11
C PHE A 174 -15.51 33.44 4.16
N ASP A 175 -14.54 32.70 4.67
CA ASP A 175 -13.13 33.12 4.75
C ASP A 175 -12.53 33.33 3.36
N ASP A 176 -12.76 32.39 2.43
CA ASP A 176 -12.32 32.49 1.04
C ASP A 176 -12.94 33.70 0.33
N ALA A 177 -14.23 33.95 0.58
CA ALA A 177 -14.90 35.15 0.09
C ALA A 177 -14.23 36.41 0.65
N GLN A 178 -14.00 36.47 1.97
CA GLN A 178 -13.31 37.57 2.64
C GLN A 178 -11.93 37.86 2.08
N GLN A 179 -11.13 36.83 1.81
CA GLN A 179 -9.83 37.00 1.20
C GLN A 179 -9.91 37.61 -0.20
N LYS A 180 -10.95 37.30 -0.98
CA LYS A 180 -11.15 37.85 -2.34
C LYS A 180 -11.68 39.28 -2.34
N TRP A 181 -12.67 39.60 -1.51
CA TRP A 181 -13.33 40.92 -1.57
C TRP A 181 -12.56 42.02 -0.84
N LYS A 182 -11.80 41.72 0.23
CA LYS A 182 -11.01 42.73 0.95
C LYS A 182 -9.99 43.47 0.05
N PRO A 183 -9.15 42.79 -0.76
CA PRO A 183 -8.26 43.47 -1.70
C PRO A 183 -9.01 44.21 -2.81
N ALA A 184 -10.14 43.67 -3.29
CA ALA A 184 -10.95 44.31 -4.32
C ALA A 184 -11.54 45.64 -3.84
N LEU A 185 -12.07 45.68 -2.61
CA LEU A 185 -12.54 46.93 -1.99
C LEU A 185 -11.41 47.93 -1.76
N LYS A 186 -10.23 47.47 -1.33
CA LYS A 186 -9.06 48.34 -1.19
C LYS A 186 -8.71 49.00 -2.53
N ARG A 187 -8.60 48.21 -3.60
CA ARG A 187 -8.35 48.72 -4.97
C ARG A 187 -9.42 49.71 -5.43
N TYR A 188 -10.68 49.38 -5.19
CA TYR A 188 -11.80 50.26 -5.55
C TYR A 188 -11.73 51.60 -4.80
N ARG A 189 -11.47 51.58 -3.49
CA ARG A 189 -11.29 52.78 -2.67
C ARG A 189 -10.09 53.62 -3.12
N ASP A 190 -8.95 52.99 -3.38
CA ASP A 190 -7.73 53.69 -3.79
C ASP A 190 -7.93 54.39 -5.16
N ASN A 191 -8.65 53.76 -6.10
CA ASN A 191 -9.01 54.36 -7.40
C ASN A 191 -9.98 55.56 -7.30
N LEU A 192 -10.88 55.56 -6.32
CA LEU A 192 -11.79 56.70 -6.10
C LEU A 192 -11.03 57.91 -5.54
N ASN A 193 -10.09 57.66 -4.62
CA ASN A 193 -9.27 58.71 -4.02
C ASN A 193 -8.26 59.31 -4.99
N SER A 194 -7.82 58.59 -6.03
CA SER A 194 -6.87 59.09 -7.02
C SER A 194 -7.52 59.90 -8.17
N ARG A 195 -8.86 60.01 -8.18
CA ARG A 195 -9.63 60.70 -9.22
C ARG A 195 -10.21 62.05 -8.78
N ASN A 196 -10.03 62.41 -7.51
CA ASN A 196 -10.30 63.73 -6.93
C ASN A 196 -8.98 64.42 -6.61
#